data_AF-A0A162C7Y8-F1
#
_entry.id   AF-A0A162C7Y8-F1
#
_cell.length_a   1.000
_cell.length_b   1.000
_cell.length_c   1.000
_cell.angle_alpha   90.00
_cell.angle_beta   90.00
_cell.angle_gamma   90.00
#
_symmetry.space_group_name_H-M   'P 1'
#
loop_
_entity.id
_entity.type
_entity.pdbx_description
1 polymer ?
#
loop_
_entity_poly.entity_id
_entity_poly.type
_entity_poly.pdbx_seq_one_letter_code
_entity_poly.pdbx_strand_id
1 'polypeptide(L)'
;FNYRKSGMTGQVDVNGAKRKFKQFRKQSAYVTQHDHLLLNLTIDEYMTAAAHLKLGNNVTDKEKHSTIESIQKTLGLSNSKQTKVSCLSGGECKRLSIGLELIDNPAILFLDEPTSGLDSSSSMLCIALLRDIARSGRTVVTTIHQPSTRLLDQFDHLYIVAGGRCMYQGPVDSLIPYLQTMNLYCPNYHNPADFAIDVASGEYGNVLPKLIDGIENGRRI
;
A
#
# COMPACT_ATOMS: atom_id res chain seq x y z
N PHE A 1 5.57 -3.78 17.28
CA PHE A 1 6.30 -2.80 16.46
C PHE A 1 6.99 -1.75 17.33
N ASN A 2 8.25 -2.01 17.73
CA ASN A 2 9.12 -1.06 18.43
C ASN A 2 10.08 -0.43 17.41
N TYR A 3 9.68 0.65 16.74
CA TYR A 3 10.63 1.41 15.93
C TYR A 3 11.49 2.29 16.86
N ARG A 4 12.82 2.22 16.70
CA ARG A 4 13.77 3.14 17.36
C ARG A 4 13.50 4.57 16.86
N LYS A 5 13.31 5.51 17.78
CA LYS A 5 13.12 6.95 17.48
C LYS A 5 14.44 7.74 17.33
N SER A 6 15.58 7.11 17.61
CA SER A 6 16.87 7.80 17.60
C SER A 6 17.29 8.11 16.17
N GLY A 7 17.58 9.38 15.87
CA GLY A 7 18.12 9.82 14.58
C GLY A 7 17.08 10.26 13.55
N MET A 8 15.81 10.40 13.90
CA MET A 8 14.78 10.97 13.01
C MET A 8 14.53 12.45 13.31
N THR A 9 14.56 13.30 12.29
CA THR A 9 14.17 14.72 12.34
C THR A 9 12.90 14.97 11.52
N GLY A 10 12.16 16.04 11.84
CA GLY A 10 10.95 16.45 11.10
C GLY A 10 9.65 16.23 11.87
N GLN A 11 8.52 16.50 11.20
CA GLN A 11 7.18 16.38 11.75
C GLN A 11 6.28 15.61 10.77
N VAL A 12 5.34 14.85 11.33
CA VAL A 12 4.28 14.17 10.57
C VAL A 12 2.96 14.74 11.04
N ASP A 13 2.17 15.23 10.10
CA ASP A 13 0.84 15.78 10.33
C ASP A 13 -0.21 14.84 9.74
N VAL A 14 -1.39 14.80 10.36
CA VAL A 14 -2.55 14.02 9.93
C VAL A 14 -3.75 14.96 10.02
N ASN A 15 -4.45 15.15 8.89
CA ASN A 15 -5.58 16.08 8.78
C ASN A 15 -5.23 17.51 9.26
N GLY A 16 -4.04 18.00 8.91
CA GLY A 16 -3.56 19.34 9.27
C GLY A 16 -3.10 19.50 10.72
N ALA A 17 -3.10 18.44 11.53
CA ALA A 17 -2.68 18.48 12.92
C ALA A 17 -1.51 17.53 13.20
N LYS A 18 -0.64 17.89 14.15
CA LYS A 18 0.51 17.07 14.54
C LYS A 18 0.09 15.67 14.97
N ARG A 19 0.72 14.64 14.38
CA ARG A 19 0.40 13.23 14.62
C ARG A 19 0.54 12.86 16.10
N LYS A 20 -0.59 12.49 16.72
CA LYS A 20 -0.63 11.89 18.06
C LYS A 20 -0.52 10.37 17.95
N PHE A 21 0.65 9.81 18.28
CA PHE A 21 0.96 8.37 18.08
C PHE A 21 -0.13 7.39 18.54
N LYS A 22 -0.70 7.57 19.75
CA LYS A 22 -1.72 6.66 20.28
C LYS A 22 -3.02 6.70 19.46
N GLN A 23 -3.44 7.88 19.00
CA GLN A 23 -4.65 8.04 18.19
C GLN A 23 -4.40 7.55 16.77
N PHE A 24 -3.25 7.92 16.18
CA PHE A 24 -2.85 7.47 14.85
C PHE A 24 -2.83 5.96 14.73
N ARG A 25 -2.26 5.25 15.72
CA ARG A 25 -2.23 3.79 15.73
C ARG A 25 -3.62 3.14 15.68
N LYS A 26 -4.65 3.81 16.19
CA LYS A 26 -6.05 3.33 16.10
C LYS A 26 -6.71 3.65 14.75
N GLN A 27 -6.16 4.61 14.02
CA GLN A 27 -6.68 5.08 12.73
C GLN A 27 -5.94 4.45 11.54
N SER A 28 -4.81 3.81 11.78
CA SER A 28 -3.94 3.24 10.76
C SER A 28 -3.75 1.73 10.93
N ALA A 29 -3.68 1.00 9.83
CA ALA A 29 -3.24 -0.40 9.80
C ALA A 29 -2.00 -0.58 8.92
N TYR A 30 -1.22 -1.64 9.18
CA TYR A 30 0.02 -1.95 8.46
C TYR A 30 0.05 -3.42 8.06
N VAL A 31 0.12 -3.67 6.75
CA VAL A 31 0.28 -5.01 6.16
C VAL A 31 1.75 -5.19 5.78
N THR A 32 2.38 -6.21 6.36
CA THR A 32 3.77 -6.57 6.08
C THR A 32 3.93 -7.27 4.72
N GLN A 33 5.13 -7.25 4.16
CA GLN A 33 5.46 -8.00 2.93
C GLN A 33 5.20 -9.50 3.11
N HIS A 34 5.64 -10.07 4.23
CA HIS A 34 5.43 -11.48 4.58
C HIS A 34 4.13 -11.64 5.38
N ASP A 35 3.28 -12.58 4.95
CA ASP A 35 2.02 -12.87 5.63
C ASP A 35 2.23 -13.94 6.72
N HIS A 36 2.02 -13.55 7.98
CA HIS A 36 2.11 -14.47 9.12
C HIS A 36 0.72 -15.01 9.48
N LEU A 37 0.18 -15.88 8.62
CA LEU A 37 -1.19 -16.40 8.76
C LEU A 37 -1.25 -17.72 9.55
N LEU A 38 -2.35 -17.92 10.26
CA LEU A 38 -2.64 -19.18 10.97
C LEU A 38 -3.20 -20.21 9.99
N LEU A 39 -2.32 -21.09 9.51
CA LEU A 39 -2.60 -21.99 8.38
C LEU A 39 -3.70 -23.03 8.63
N ASN A 40 -3.96 -23.38 9.89
CA ASN A 40 -4.88 -24.46 10.27
C ASN A 40 -6.34 -24.02 10.41
N LEU A 41 -6.60 -22.72 10.38
CA LEU A 41 -7.95 -22.16 10.46
C LEU A 41 -8.56 -22.01 9.06
N THR A 42 -9.88 -22.01 8.97
CA THR A 42 -10.58 -21.48 7.80
C THR A 42 -10.51 -19.96 7.76
N ILE A 43 -10.78 -19.36 6.59
CA ILE A 43 -10.91 -17.90 6.45
C ILE A 43 -11.91 -17.35 7.48
N ASP A 44 -13.08 -17.99 7.59
CA ASP A 44 -14.17 -17.53 8.45
C ASP A 44 -13.82 -17.64 9.94
N GLU A 45 -13.21 -18.76 10.36
CA GLU A 45 -12.72 -18.94 11.73
C GLU A 45 -11.66 -17.90 12.09
N TYR A 46 -10.72 -17.65 11.18
CA TYR A 46 -9.63 -16.71 11.43
C TYR A 46 -10.17 -15.27 11.52
N MET A 47 -11.00 -14.85 10.58
CA MET A 47 -11.61 -13.52 10.61
C MET A 47 -12.53 -13.34 11.82
N THR A 48 -13.25 -14.39 12.23
CA THR A 48 -14.07 -14.36 13.46
C THR A 48 -13.20 -14.17 14.69
N ALA A 49 -12.17 -14.98 14.87
CA ALA A 49 -11.24 -14.84 16.00
C ALA A 49 -10.60 -13.43 16.03
N ALA A 50 -10.16 -12.94 14.87
CA ALA A 50 -9.61 -11.60 14.74
C ALA A 50 -10.63 -10.51 15.10
N ALA A 51 -11.88 -10.61 14.64
CA ALA A 51 -12.94 -9.66 14.95
C ALA A 51 -13.26 -9.60 16.45
N HIS A 52 -13.31 -10.74 17.14
CA HIS A 52 -13.51 -10.77 18.58
C HIS A 52 -12.38 -10.08 19.35
N LEU A 53 -11.13 -10.24 18.89
CA LEU A 53 -9.95 -9.61 19.52
C LEU A 53 -9.84 -8.11 19.23
N LYS A 54 -10.16 -7.71 17.99
CA LYS A 54 -9.99 -6.34 17.49
C LYS A 54 -11.13 -5.40 17.91
N LEU A 55 -12.38 -5.85 17.74
CA LEU A 55 -13.58 -5.04 18.03
C LEU A 55 -14.02 -5.12 19.51
N GLY A 56 -13.58 -6.14 20.24
CA GLY A 56 -13.90 -6.35 21.65
C GLY A 56 -15.38 -6.66 21.91
N ASN A 57 -15.83 -6.42 23.14
CA ASN A 57 -17.17 -6.81 23.61
C ASN A 57 -18.24 -5.72 23.44
N ASN A 58 -17.85 -4.53 22.98
CA ASN A 58 -18.79 -3.42 22.75
C ASN A 58 -19.55 -3.56 21.43
N VAL A 59 -19.11 -4.48 20.56
CA VAL A 59 -19.74 -4.78 19.27
C VAL A 59 -20.39 -6.16 19.37
N THR A 60 -21.66 -6.26 18.96
CA THR A 60 -22.42 -7.50 19.03
C THR A 60 -21.88 -8.53 18.04
N ASP A 61 -22.09 -9.82 18.30
CA ASP A 61 -21.65 -10.88 17.39
C ASP A 61 -22.29 -10.78 16.00
N LYS A 62 -23.53 -10.26 15.94
CA LYS A 62 -24.20 -9.97 14.67
C LYS A 62 -23.50 -8.87 13.87
N GLU A 63 -23.06 -7.80 14.52
CA GLU A 63 -22.32 -6.70 13.87
C GLU A 63 -20.92 -7.14 13.44
N LYS A 64 -20.23 -7.96 14.26
CA LYS A 64 -18.95 -8.58 13.90
C LYS A 64 -19.10 -9.43 12.66
N HIS A 65 -20.10 -10.31 12.64
CA HIS A 65 -20.37 -11.18 11.49
C HIS A 65 -20.68 -10.38 10.23
N SER A 66 -21.53 -9.35 10.33
CA SER A 66 -21.83 -8.47 9.20
C SER A 66 -20.59 -7.74 8.67
N THR A 67 -19.68 -7.32 9.56
CA THR A 67 -18.40 -6.72 9.18
C THR A 67 -17.52 -7.71 8.43
N ILE A 68 -17.40 -8.95 8.92
CA ILE A 68 -16.63 -10.02 8.28
C ILE A 68 -17.18 -10.32 6.89
N GLU A 69 -18.50 -10.50 6.74
CA GLU A 69 -19.13 -10.76 5.45
C GLU A 69 -18.89 -9.63 4.44
N SER A 70 -18.98 -8.37 4.90
CA SER A 70 -18.69 -7.21 4.05
C SER A 70 -17.24 -7.24 3.56
N ILE A 71 -16.28 -7.51 4.45
CA ILE A 71 -14.86 -7.60 4.09
C ILE A 71 -14.62 -8.77 3.14
N GLN A 72 -15.14 -9.96 3.43
CA GLN A 72 -15.01 -11.14 2.56
C GLN A 72 -15.55 -10.86 1.15
N LYS A 73 -16.68 -10.13 1.05
CA LYS A 73 -17.25 -9.72 -0.23
C LYS A 73 -16.35 -8.73 -0.97
N THR A 74 -15.90 -7.67 -0.31
CA THR A 74 -15.00 -6.67 -0.90
C THR A 74 -13.70 -7.30 -1.41
N LEU A 75 -13.19 -8.31 -0.72
CA LEU A 75 -11.94 -8.97 -1.08
C LEU A 75 -12.13 -10.13 -2.06
N GLY A 76 -13.36 -10.46 -2.45
CA GLY A 76 -13.64 -11.61 -3.31
C GLY A 76 -13.24 -12.95 -2.68
N LEU A 77 -13.41 -13.09 -1.37
CA LEU A 77 -13.12 -14.28 -0.57
C LEU A 77 -14.39 -15.06 -0.15
N SER A 78 -15.58 -14.57 -0.50
CA SER A 78 -16.86 -15.17 -0.08
C SER A 78 -17.00 -16.65 -0.45
N ASN A 79 -16.47 -17.06 -1.61
CA ASN A 79 -16.53 -18.45 -2.08
C ASN A 79 -15.52 -19.37 -1.36
N SER A 80 -14.49 -18.80 -0.74
CA SER A 80 -13.40 -19.52 -0.06
C SER A 80 -13.53 -19.46 1.46
N LYS A 81 -14.66 -18.98 2.01
CA LYS A 81 -14.79 -18.71 3.46
C LYS A 81 -14.56 -19.94 4.36
N GLN A 82 -14.92 -21.13 3.89
CA GLN A 82 -14.71 -22.41 4.60
C GLN A 82 -13.40 -23.11 4.21
N THR A 83 -12.60 -22.50 3.32
CA THR A 83 -11.31 -23.04 2.90
C THR A 83 -10.28 -22.79 3.98
N LYS A 84 -9.48 -23.81 4.30
CA LYS A 84 -8.33 -23.67 5.20
C LYS A 84 -7.28 -22.74 4.59
N VAL A 85 -6.67 -21.90 5.42
CA VAL A 85 -5.64 -20.95 5.00
C VAL A 85 -4.46 -21.66 4.31
N SER A 86 -4.09 -22.86 4.76
CA SER A 86 -3.06 -23.71 4.12
C SER A 86 -3.35 -24.08 2.66
N CYS A 87 -4.60 -23.97 2.21
CA CYS A 87 -5.05 -24.35 0.87
C CYS A 87 -5.29 -23.13 -0.05
N LEU A 88 -5.01 -21.92 0.44
CA LEU A 88 -5.20 -20.69 -0.32
C LEU A 88 -4.05 -20.46 -1.29
N SER A 89 -4.38 -19.87 -2.44
CA SER A 89 -3.36 -19.31 -3.34
C SER A 89 -2.63 -18.13 -2.68
N GLY A 90 -1.44 -17.77 -3.19
CA GLY A 90 -0.69 -16.61 -2.68
C GLY A 90 -1.52 -15.31 -2.71
N GLY A 91 -2.29 -15.11 -3.79
CA GLY A 91 -3.18 -13.94 -3.92
C GLY A 91 -4.36 -13.97 -2.93
N GLU A 92 -4.92 -15.13 -2.62
CA GLU A 92 -5.94 -15.26 -1.56
C GLU A 92 -5.35 -15.05 -0.17
N CYS A 93 -4.16 -15.58 0.12
CA CYS A 93 -3.43 -15.32 1.36
C CYS A 93 -3.19 -13.81 1.56
N LYS A 94 -2.72 -13.12 0.52
CA LYS A 94 -2.49 -11.68 0.58
C LYS A 94 -3.80 -10.90 0.82
N ARG A 95 -4.87 -11.27 0.12
CA ARG A 95 -6.20 -10.66 0.34
C ARG A 95 -6.71 -10.92 1.75
N LEU A 96 -6.55 -12.12 2.30
CA LEU A 96 -6.89 -12.42 3.70
C LEU A 96 -6.09 -11.54 4.67
N SER A 97 -4.78 -11.39 4.45
CA SER A 97 -3.90 -10.53 5.25
C SER A 97 -4.41 -9.08 5.29
N ILE A 98 -4.79 -8.53 4.13
CA ILE A 98 -5.43 -7.21 4.02
C ILE A 98 -6.76 -7.19 4.78
N GLY A 99 -7.59 -8.23 4.63
CA GLY A 99 -8.89 -8.31 5.28
C GLY A 99 -8.84 -8.33 6.79
N LEU A 100 -7.86 -9.02 7.37
CA LEU A 100 -7.62 -9.02 8.81
C LEU A 100 -7.34 -7.60 9.32
N GLU A 101 -6.61 -6.79 8.55
CA GLU A 101 -6.31 -5.39 8.88
C GLU A 101 -7.50 -4.44 8.67
N LEU A 102 -8.47 -4.79 7.81
CA LEU A 102 -9.68 -4.00 7.58
C LEU A 102 -10.75 -4.16 8.67
N ILE A 103 -10.65 -5.16 9.55
CA ILE A 103 -11.64 -5.44 10.61
C ILE A 103 -11.88 -4.22 11.51
N ASP A 104 -10.82 -3.51 11.89
CA ASP A 104 -10.90 -2.31 12.74
C ASP A 104 -11.33 -1.06 11.98
N ASN A 105 -11.68 -1.19 10.70
CA ASN A 105 -12.05 -0.11 9.81
C ASN A 105 -11.06 1.08 9.84
N PRO A 106 -9.76 0.85 9.56
CA PRO A 106 -8.76 1.91 9.59
C PRO A 106 -9.04 2.95 8.49
N ALA A 107 -8.80 4.22 8.81
CA ALA A 107 -8.88 5.32 7.84
C ALA A 107 -7.64 5.36 6.91
N ILE A 108 -6.50 4.84 7.39
CA ILE A 108 -5.23 4.82 6.67
C ILE A 108 -4.70 3.39 6.63
N LEU A 109 -4.38 2.88 5.44
CA LEU A 109 -3.81 1.55 5.24
C LEU A 109 -2.42 1.67 4.63
N PHE A 110 -1.42 1.11 5.31
CA PHE A 110 -0.06 0.98 4.81
C PHE A 110 0.19 -0.45 4.37
N LEU A 111 0.78 -0.64 3.19
CA LEU A 111 1.18 -1.96 2.69
C LEU A 111 2.63 -1.93 2.26
N ASP A 112 3.35 -2.98 2.63
CA ASP A 112 4.75 -3.16 2.26
C ASP A 112 4.85 -4.22 1.17
N GLU A 113 5.12 -3.79 -0.07
CA GLU A 113 5.24 -4.63 -1.27
C GLU A 113 4.16 -5.73 -1.38
N PRO A 114 2.87 -5.37 -1.45
CA PRO A 114 1.76 -6.33 -1.43
C PRO A 114 1.69 -7.21 -2.68
N THR A 115 2.45 -6.90 -3.73
CA THR A 115 2.55 -7.69 -4.96
C THR A 115 3.72 -8.68 -4.95
N SER A 116 4.56 -8.65 -3.91
CA SER A 116 5.71 -9.55 -3.81
C SER A 116 5.25 -11.01 -3.74
N GLY A 117 5.84 -11.86 -4.58
CA GLY A 117 5.51 -13.29 -4.68
C GLY A 117 4.18 -13.61 -5.38
N LEU A 118 3.48 -12.62 -5.93
CA LEU A 118 2.26 -12.84 -6.72
C LEU A 118 2.59 -12.91 -8.22
N ASP A 119 1.82 -13.71 -8.97
CA ASP A 119 1.83 -13.63 -10.42
C ASP A 119 1.25 -12.27 -10.90
N SER A 120 1.40 -11.97 -12.19
CA SER A 120 0.96 -10.70 -12.77
C SER A 120 -0.55 -10.45 -12.66
N SER A 121 -1.37 -11.50 -12.76
CA SER A 121 -2.83 -11.39 -12.68
C SER A 121 -3.27 -11.17 -11.24
N SER A 122 -2.71 -11.93 -10.31
CA SER A 122 -2.92 -11.79 -8.87
C SER A 122 -2.46 -10.42 -8.35
N SER A 123 -1.33 -9.90 -8.86
CA SER A 123 -0.83 -8.56 -8.55
C SER A 123 -1.81 -7.48 -9.01
N MET A 124 -2.29 -7.58 -10.25
CA MET A 124 -3.24 -6.63 -10.82
C MET A 124 -4.56 -6.61 -10.03
N LEU A 125 -5.08 -7.77 -9.66
CA LEU A 125 -6.28 -7.89 -8.80
C LEU A 125 -6.05 -7.30 -7.41
N CYS A 126 -4.88 -7.55 -6.81
CA CYS A 126 -4.51 -6.99 -5.50
C CYS A 126 -4.51 -5.46 -5.54
N ILE A 127 -3.87 -4.85 -6.54
CA ILE A 127 -3.81 -3.38 -6.66
C ILE A 127 -5.19 -2.78 -7.00
N ALA A 128 -5.97 -3.41 -7.87
CA ALA A 128 -7.34 -2.97 -8.15
C ALA A 128 -8.21 -2.94 -6.89
N LEU A 129 -8.09 -3.97 -6.05
CA LEU A 129 -8.77 -4.06 -4.76
C LEU A 129 -8.32 -2.96 -3.79
N LEU A 130 -7.02 -2.66 -3.73
CA LEU A 130 -6.51 -1.54 -2.92
C LEU A 130 -7.04 -0.19 -3.41
N ARG A 131 -7.17 -0.01 -4.73
CA ARG A 131 -7.77 1.16 -5.34
C ARG A 131 -9.24 1.30 -4.97
N ASP A 132 -10.00 0.22 -4.95
CA ASP A 132 -11.41 0.25 -4.52
C ASP A 132 -11.55 0.57 -3.03
N ILE A 133 -10.64 0.04 -2.20
CA ILE A 133 -10.54 0.41 -0.78
C ILE A 133 -10.23 1.91 -0.65
N ALA A 134 -9.30 2.46 -1.42
CA ALA A 134 -9.01 3.90 -1.39
C ALA A 134 -10.23 4.74 -1.79
N ARG A 135 -10.92 4.38 -2.88
CA ARG A 135 -12.13 5.06 -3.39
C ARG A 135 -13.29 5.08 -2.42
N SER A 136 -13.33 4.15 -1.47
CA SER A 136 -14.32 4.16 -0.38
C SER A 136 -14.07 5.22 0.71
N GLY A 137 -13.09 6.11 0.51
CA GLY A 137 -12.78 7.22 1.42
C GLY A 137 -11.62 6.94 2.38
N ARG A 138 -10.75 5.98 2.04
CA ARG A 138 -9.58 5.62 2.85
C ARG A 138 -8.29 6.07 2.16
N THR A 139 -7.27 6.39 2.95
CA THR A 139 -5.93 6.65 2.41
C THR A 139 -5.17 5.33 2.35
N VAL A 140 -4.76 4.91 1.16
CA VAL A 140 -3.92 3.71 0.98
C VAL A 140 -2.54 4.14 0.53
N VAL A 141 -1.51 3.68 1.23
CA VAL A 141 -0.11 3.94 0.90
C VAL A 141 0.59 2.59 0.76
N THR A 142 1.24 2.36 -0.37
CA THR A 142 1.95 1.11 -0.60
C THR A 142 3.32 1.35 -1.22
N THR A 143 4.29 0.50 -0.86
CA THR A 143 5.55 0.36 -1.60
C THR A 143 5.36 -0.66 -2.72
N ILE A 144 5.97 -0.43 -3.89
CA ILE A 144 6.02 -1.41 -4.98
C ILE A 144 7.42 -1.41 -5.58
N HIS A 145 7.94 -2.61 -5.79
CA HIS A 145 9.19 -2.83 -6.50
C HIS A 145 8.90 -3.03 -8.00
N GLN A 146 9.41 -2.13 -8.84
CA GLN A 146 9.36 -2.22 -10.33
C GLN A 146 7.97 -2.60 -10.89
N PRO A 147 6.95 -1.72 -10.75
CA PRO A 147 5.62 -1.99 -11.28
C PRO A 147 5.63 -2.02 -12.81
N SER A 148 4.95 -2.99 -13.42
CA SER A 148 4.61 -2.92 -14.85
C SER A 148 3.80 -1.65 -15.15
N THR A 149 3.88 -1.11 -16.37
CA THR A 149 3.12 0.09 -16.79
C THR A 149 1.63 0.00 -16.46
N ARG A 150 0.99 -1.14 -16.76
CA ARG A 150 -0.45 -1.36 -16.48
C ARG A 150 -0.80 -1.28 -15.00
N LEU A 151 0.13 -1.71 -14.14
CA LEU A 151 -0.03 -1.67 -12.70
C LEU A 151 0.22 -0.24 -12.18
N LEU A 152 1.19 0.47 -12.76
CA LEU A 152 1.46 1.88 -12.47
C LEU A 152 0.23 2.77 -12.74
N ASP A 153 -0.51 2.49 -13.81
CA ASP A 153 -1.74 3.23 -14.19
C ASP A 153 -2.89 3.13 -13.18
N GLN A 154 -2.76 2.28 -12.14
CA GLN A 154 -3.75 2.17 -11.07
C GLN A 154 -3.52 3.16 -9.92
N PHE A 155 -2.36 3.81 -9.87
CA PHE A 155 -2.01 4.73 -8.80
C PHE A 155 -2.47 6.14 -9.11
N ASP A 156 -2.99 6.83 -8.10
CA ASP A 156 -3.33 8.25 -8.24
C ASP A 156 -2.08 9.13 -8.10
N HIS A 157 -1.16 8.74 -7.21
CA HIS A 157 0.05 9.49 -6.86
C HIS A 157 1.26 8.57 -6.70
N LEU A 158 2.43 9.09 -7.07
CA LEU A 158 3.74 8.48 -6.86
C LEU A 158 4.57 9.30 -5.89
N TYR A 159 5.42 8.60 -5.14
CA TYR A 159 6.47 9.17 -4.33
C TYR A 159 7.75 8.34 -4.56
N ILE A 160 8.71 8.89 -5.30
CA ILE A 160 9.93 8.20 -5.71
C ILE A 160 11.08 8.66 -4.84
N VAL A 161 11.76 7.70 -4.21
CA VAL A 161 12.90 7.93 -3.33
C VAL A 161 14.18 7.41 -3.97
N ALA A 162 15.22 8.25 -3.99
CA ALA A 162 16.55 7.91 -4.47
C ALA A 162 17.59 8.47 -3.49
N GLY A 163 18.50 7.61 -3.02
CA GLY A 163 19.53 8.01 -2.04
C GLY A 163 18.98 8.64 -0.76
N GLY A 164 17.80 8.18 -0.30
CA GLY A 164 17.12 8.71 0.89
C GLY A 164 16.44 10.07 0.70
N ARG A 165 16.38 10.60 -0.53
CA ARG A 165 15.76 11.88 -0.88
C ARG A 165 14.61 11.67 -1.86
N CYS A 166 13.61 12.54 -1.80
CA CYS A 166 12.49 12.54 -2.73
C CYS A 166 12.96 13.08 -4.07
N MET A 167 12.88 12.26 -5.11
CA MET A 167 13.20 12.60 -6.49
C MET A 167 11.95 13.11 -7.25
N TYR A 168 10.79 12.56 -6.91
CA TYR A 168 9.51 12.92 -7.50
C TYR A 168 8.38 12.68 -6.50
N GLN A 169 7.41 13.59 -6.46
CA GLN A 169 6.13 13.40 -5.79
C GLN A 169 5.05 14.07 -6.62
N GLY A 170 4.00 13.33 -6.99
CA GLY A 170 2.92 13.89 -7.79
C GLY A 170 2.06 12.81 -8.47
N PRO A 171 1.09 13.21 -9.30
CA PRO A 171 0.27 12.28 -10.07
C PRO A 171 1.12 11.39 -11.00
N VAL A 172 0.67 10.16 -11.28
CA VAL A 172 1.40 9.25 -12.19
C VAL A 172 1.62 9.90 -13.56
N ASP A 173 0.58 10.51 -14.13
CA ASP A 173 0.59 11.10 -15.47
C ASP A 173 1.55 12.31 -15.59
N SER A 174 1.94 12.90 -14.46
CA SER A 174 2.86 14.06 -14.43
C SER A 174 4.33 13.65 -14.36
N LEU A 175 4.65 12.36 -14.17
CA LEU A 175 6.04 11.89 -14.06
C LEU A 175 6.84 12.16 -15.34
N ILE A 176 6.33 11.74 -16.50
CA ILE A 176 7.04 11.94 -17.77
C ILE A 176 7.17 13.42 -18.14
N PRO A 177 6.10 14.24 -18.08
CA PRO A 177 6.21 15.69 -18.27
C PRO A 177 7.26 16.34 -17.36
N TYR A 178 7.32 15.94 -16.08
CA TYR A 178 8.31 16.43 -15.14
C TYR A 178 9.74 16.10 -15.58
N LEU A 179 10.01 14.83 -15.93
CA LEU A 179 11.33 14.40 -16.40
C LEU A 179 11.75 15.15 -17.68
N GLN A 180 10.81 15.43 -18.59
CA GLN A 180 11.08 16.19 -19.81
C GLN A 180 11.56 17.62 -19.53
N THR A 181 11.10 18.28 -18.46
CA THR A 181 11.60 19.61 -18.07
C THR A 181 13.10 19.62 -17.72
N MET A 182 13.66 18.43 -17.41
CA MET A 182 15.07 18.22 -17.10
C MET A 182 15.85 17.63 -18.28
N ASN A 183 15.28 17.67 -19.50
CA ASN A 183 15.81 17.05 -20.72
C ASN A 183 15.94 15.52 -20.66
N LEU A 184 15.10 14.86 -19.85
CA LEU A 184 15.02 13.39 -19.79
C LEU A 184 13.79 12.92 -20.58
N TYR A 185 14.02 12.23 -21.68
CA TYR A 185 12.97 11.77 -22.59
C TYR A 185 12.80 10.25 -22.45
N CYS A 186 11.70 9.83 -21.82
CA CYS A 186 11.34 8.42 -21.73
C CYS A 186 10.91 7.90 -23.12
N PRO A 187 11.54 6.85 -23.66
CA PRO A 187 11.06 6.21 -24.89
C PRO A 187 9.66 5.61 -24.71
N ASN A 188 8.84 5.62 -25.77
CA ASN A 188 7.45 5.12 -25.71
C ASN A 188 7.31 3.63 -25.38
N TYR A 189 8.35 2.84 -25.63
CA TYR A 189 8.41 1.42 -25.32
C TYR A 189 9.02 1.13 -23.93
N HIS A 190 9.46 2.18 -23.22
CA HIS A 190 10.06 2.07 -21.91
C HIS A 190 9.02 2.32 -20.84
N ASN A 191 9.06 1.53 -19.77
CA ASN A 191 8.19 1.73 -18.62
C ASN A 191 8.58 3.03 -17.90
N PRO A 192 7.65 3.96 -17.63
CA PRO A 192 7.93 5.18 -16.89
C PRO A 192 8.56 4.98 -15.51
N ALA A 193 8.12 3.95 -14.77
CA ALA A 193 8.67 3.66 -13.45
C ALA A 193 10.12 3.17 -13.55
N ASP A 194 10.40 2.27 -14.49
CA ASP A 194 11.76 1.78 -14.72
C ASP A 194 12.67 2.92 -15.21
N PHE A 195 12.18 3.76 -16.12
CA PHE A 195 12.92 4.95 -16.59
C PHE A 195 13.31 5.88 -15.43
N ALA A 196 12.39 6.11 -14.49
CA ALA A 196 12.68 6.92 -13.30
C ALA A 196 13.73 6.26 -12.41
N ILE A 197 13.74 4.93 -12.30
CA ILE A 197 14.75 4.17 -11.55
C ILE A 197 16.12 4.25 -12.25
N ASP A 198 16.18 4.13 -13.57
CA ASP A 198 17.44 4.23 -14.34
C ASP A 198 18.04 5.63 -14.26
N VAL A 199 17.19 6.66 -14.28
CA VAL A 199 17.59 8.04 -14.02
C VAL A 199 18.15 8.18 -12.61
N ALA A 200 17.52 7.55 -11.61
CA ALA A 200 17.96 7.58 -10.22
C ALA A 200 19.26 6.81 -9.99
N SER A 201 19.53 5.74 -10.75
CA SER A 201 20.76 4.94 -10.67
C SER A 201 21.94 5.60 -11.39
N GLY A 202 21.70 6.66 -12.17
CA GLY A 202 22.72 7.47 -12.82
C GLY A 202 23.02 7.07 -14.27
N GLU A 203 22.22 6.20 -14.88
CA GLU A 203 22.39 5.79 -16.29
C GLU A 203 22.28 6.96 -17.27
N TYR A 204 21.54 8.00 -16.89
CA TYR A 204 21.35 9.23 -17.66
C TYR A 204 22.21 10.40 -17.14
N GLY A 205 23.29 10.08 -16.43
CA GLY A 205 24.21 11.05 -15.84
C GLY A 205 23.79 11.54 -14.45
N ASN A 206 24.57 12.45 -13.86
CA ASN A 206 24.35 12.97 -12.50
C ASN A 206 23.27 14.07 -12.48
N VAL A 207 22.03 13.71 -12.83
CA VAL A 207 20.87 14.59 -12.87
C VAL A 207 20.06 14.58 -11.56
N LEU A 208 20.28 13.56 -10.72
CA LEU A 208 19.54 13.35 -9.47
C LEU A 208 19.54 14.58 -8.53
N PRO A 209 20.66 15.31 -8.31
CA PRO A 209 20.63 16.52 -7.49
C PRO A 209 19.66 17.58 -8.03
N LYS A 210 19.62 17.77 -9.36
CA LYS A 210 18.73 18.75 -10.00
C LYS A 210 17.26 18.38 -9.84
N LEU A 211 16.93 17.09 -9.94
CA LEU A 211 15.57 16.58 -9.72
C LEU A 211 15.13 16.80 -8.27
N ILE A 212 15.98 16.47 -7.31
CA ILE A 212 15.68 16.65 -5.88
C ILE A 212 15.49 18.14 -5.55
N ASP A 213 16.39 19.00 -6.04
CA ASP A 213 16.34 20.44 -5.80
C ASP A 213 15.12 21.09 -6.46
N GLY A 214 14.72 20.60 -7.65
CA GLY A 214 13.55 21.09 -8.40
C GLY A 214 12.23 20.98 -7.64
N ILE A 215 12.09 19.98 -6.77
CA ILE A 215 10.90 19.77 -5.92
C ILE A 215 11.15 20.03 -4.43
N GLU A 216 12.30 20.63 -4.11
CA GLU A 216 12.73 20.91 -2.73
C GLU A 216 12.63 19.67 -1.82
N ASN A 217 13.04 18.51 -2.34
CA ASN A 217 12.95 17.22 -1.65
C ASN A 217 11.50 16.89 -1.19
N GLY A 218 10.53 17.13 -2.07
CA GLY A 218 9.10 16.81 -1.86
C GLY A 218 8.30 17.88 -1.10
N ARG A 219 8.89 19.06 -0.84
CA ARG A 219 8.19 20.18 -0.19
C ARG A 219 7.35 21.00 -1.16
N ARG A 220 7.73 20.99 -2.44
CA ARG A 220 7.00 21.66 -3.51
C ARG A 220 6.14 20.62 -4.23
N ILE A 221 4.82 20.83 -4.19
CA ILE A 221 3.80 20.00 -4.87
C ILE A 221 3.38 20.69 -6.15
#